data_AF-A0A954N9G3-F1
#
_entry.id   AF-A0A954N9G3-F1
#
_cell.length_a   1.000
_cell.length_b   1.000
_cell.length_c   1.000
_cell.angle_alpha   90.00
_cell.angle_beta   90.00
_cell.angle_gamma   90.00
#
_symmetry.space_group_name_H-M   'P 1'
#
loop_
_entity.id
_entity.type
_entity.pdbx_description
1 polymer ?
#
loop_
_entity_poly.entity_id
_entity_poly.type
_entity_poly.pdbx_seq_one_letter_code
_entity_poly.pdbx_strand_id
1 'polypeptide(L)'
;NLEGSLLTPASREWRDSLVKLGKIEYVHAGDAAERATAIRHLTEAVDRAELDRSRREAAVTLHEVEARAYLAQALREQAAAQLAQADDVPLQHQRQQLNRDVTDLLHRAIVHYRQIEDALNRRLETTEITPYEQAILRNAYFGHGATLYALADSTADLERREELLTDSINVYSEATSRYLHEPSSLEGFVRIAAAYRQLGKSGEARSALQTARRALGRMSDEQAFAQTSNLSRTQWEEYLEWSAQL
;
A
#
# COMPACT_ATOMS: atom_id res chain seq x y z
N ASN A 1 12.97 -41.03 5.08
CA ASN A 1 14.30 -40.45 5.34
C ASN A 1 14.34 -39.02 4.80
N LEU A 2 13.82 -38.09 5.59
CA LEU A 2 13.99 -36.65 5.38
C LEU A 2 15.11 -36.22 6.35
N GLU A 3 16.36 -36.34 5.90
CA GLU A 3 17.51 -35.89 6.68
C GLU A 3 17.57 -34.36 6.68
N GLY A 4 17.86 -33.80 7.85
CA GLY A 4 17.73 -32.37 8.21
C GLY A 4 18.69 -31.39 7.53
N SER A 5 19.11 -31.65 6.28
CA SER A 5 19.92 -30.74 5.46
C SER A 5 19.09 -29.93 4.43
N LEU A 6 17.83 -30.31 4.19
CA LEU A 6 16.93 -29.63 3.23
C LEU A 6 16.19 -28.40 3.80
N LEU A 7 16.25 -28.19 5.11
CA LEU A 7 15.73 -27.00 5.79
C LEU A 7 16.87 -26.10 6.29
N THR A 8 17.91 -25.94 5.48
CA THR A 8 18.90 -24.90 5.75
C THR A 8 18.34 -23.54 5.33
N PRO A 9 18.71 -22.44 6.03
CA PRO A 9 18.28 -21.08 5.68
C PRO A 9 18.71 -20.58 4.28
N ALA A 10 19.45 -21.40 3.53
CA ALA A 10 19.94 -21.12 2.17
C ALA A 10 19.13 -21.81 1.05
N SER A 11 18.22 -22.73 1.39
CA SER A 11 17.38 -23.43 0.41
C SER A 11 16.30 -22.51 -0.18
N ARG A 12 15.93 -22.74 -1.44
CA ARG A 12 14.87 -21.97 -2.13
C ARG A 12 13.51 -22.27 -1.50
N GLU A 13 13.29 -23.53 -1.15
CA GLU A 13 12.09 -24.10 -0.57
C GLU A 13 11.78 -23.48 0.81
N TRP A 14 12.80 -23.16 1.60
CA TRP A 14 12.64 -22.51 2.89
C TRP A 14 12.26 -21.03 2.76
N ARG A 15 12.85 -20.29 1.81
CA ARG A 15 12.43 -18.91 1.48
C ARG A 15 10.99 -18.85 0.97
N ASP A 16 10.64 -19.81 0.12
CA ASP A 16 9.28 -19.96 -0.40
C ASP A 16 8.29 -20.25 0.74
N SER A 17 8.71 -21.05 1.71
CA SER A 17 7.92 -21.38 2.90
C SER A 17 7.75 -20.19 3.84
N LEU A 18 8.76 -19.33 4.03
CA LEU A 18 8.65 -18.15 4.90
C LEU A 18 7.67 -17.10 4.37
N VAL A 19 7.68 -16.81 3.07
CA VAL A 19 6.70 -15.87 2.48
C VAL A 19 5.31 -16.47 2.50
N LYS A 20 5.16 -17.77 2.22
CA LYS A 20 3.87 -18.46 2.34
C LYS A 20 3.37 -18.42 3.78
N LEU A 21 4.23 -18.68 4.77
CA LEU A 21 3.89 -18.62 6.18
C LEU A 21 3.49 -17.20 6.59
N GLY A 22 4.32 -16.21 6.29
CA GLY A 22 4.02 -14.80 6.59
C GLY A 22 2.74 -14.31 5.91
N LYS A 23 2.45 -14.78 4.69
CA LYS A 23 1.17 -14.52 4.00
C LYS A 23 -0.02 -15.16 4.72
N ILE A 24 0.08 -16.44 5.09
CA ILE A 24 -0.98 -17.15 5.80
C ILE A 24 -1.24 -16.49 7.16
N GLU A 25 -0.19 -16.21 7.92
CA GLU A 25 -0.30 -15.52 9.20
C GLU A 25 -0.91 -14.13 9.04
N TYR A 26 -0.48 -13.35 8.04
CA TYR A 26 -1.07 -12.05 7.75
C TYR A 26 -2.57 -12.15 7.41
N VAL A 27 -2.96 -13.08 6.52
CA VAL A 27 -4.35 -13.28 6.11
C VAL A 27 -5.24 -13.74 7.27
N HIS A 28 -4.68 -14.51 8.22
CA HIS A 28 -5.41 -15.06 9.35
C HIS A 28 -5.24 -14.27 10.64
N ALA A 29 -4.46 -13.19 10.65
CA ALA A 29 -4.19 -12.43 11.87
C ALA A 29 -5.46 -11.72 12.37
N GLY A 30 -6.04 -12.27 13.43
CA GLY A 30 -7.20 -11.71 14.12
C GLY A 30 -6.83 -10.56 15.06
N ASP A 31 -5.59 -10.54 15.55
CA ASP A 31 -5.13 -9.55 16.53
C ASP A 31 -3.76 -8.92 16.20
N ALA A 32 -3.33 -8.00 17.06
CA ALA A 32 -2.09 -7.26 16.88
C ALA A 32 -0.82 -8.12 17.08
N ALA A 33 -0.89 -9.16 17.91
CA ALA A 33 0.24 -10.04 18.19
C ALA A 33 0.51 -10.99 17.01
N GLU A 34 -0.56 -11.51 16.41
CA GLU A 34 -0.48 -12.31 15.19
C GLU A 34 0.05 -11.47 14.01
N ARG A 35 -0.41 -10.22 13.86
CA ARG A 35 0.15 -9.29 12.86
C ARG A 35 1.64 -9.01 13.08
N ALA A 36 2.07 -8.78 14.33
CA ALA A 36 3.48 -8.56 14.64
C ALA A 36 4.35 -9.79 14.27
N THR A 37 3.80 -11.00 14.45
CA THR A 37 4.47 -12.24 14.05
C THR A 37 4.61 -12.34 12.53
N ALA A 38 3.55 -12.04 11.79
CA ALA A 38 3.58 -12.00 10.32
C ALA A 38 4.61 -10.98 9.81
N ILE A 39 4.64 -9.78 10.37
CA ILE A 39 5.60 -8.73 10.02
C ILE A 39 7.04 -9.20 10.25
N ARG A 40 7.32 -9.87 11.38
CA ARG A 40 8.65 -10.42 11.67
C ARG A 40 9.07 -11.44 10.60
N HIS A 41 8.21 -12.40 10.26
CA HIS A 41 8.53 -13.41 9.24
C HIS A 41 8.69 -12.82 7.84
N LEU A 42 7.83 -11.86 7.47
CA LEU A 42 7.92 -11.16 6.19
C LEU A 42 9.19 -10.29 6.11
N THR A 43 9.56 -9.62 7.20
CA THR A 43 10.82 -8.85 7.29
C THR A 43 12.01 -9.78 7.08
N GLU A 44 12.06 -10.91 7.78
CA GLU A 44 13.15 -11.89 7.62
C GLU A 44 13.20 -12.44 6.18
N ALA A 45 12.05 -12.70 5.56
CA ALA A 45 12.00 -13.16 4.17
C ALA A 45 12.59 -12.11 3.20
N VAL A 46 12.24 -10.83 3.38
CA VAL A 46 12.74 -9.72 2.55
C VAL A 46 14.24 -9.52 2.76
N ASP A 47 14.71 -9.42 4.00
CA ASP A 47 16.12 -9.19 4.32
C ASP A 47 17.03 -10.28 3.74
N ARG A 48 16.57 -11.54 3.83
CA ARG A 48 17.32 -12.68 3.28
C ARG A 48 17.30 -12.71 1.75
N ALA A 49 16.17 -12.38 1.13
CA ALA A 49 16.09 -12.27 -0.32
C ALA A 49 17.04 -11.19 -0.84
N GLU A 50 17.11 -10.04 -0.17
CA GLU A 50 18.01 -8.93 -0.47
C GLU A 50 19.48 -9.29 -0.28
N LEU A 51 19.82 -9.99 0.81
CA LEU A 51 21.17 -10.49 1.04
C LEU A 51 21.62 -11.50 -0.02
N ASP A 52 20.75 -12.44 -0.39
CA ASP A 52 21.02 -13.44 -1.42
C ASP A 52 21.18 -12.78 -2.81
N ARG A 53 20.29 -11.83 -3.13
CA ARG A 53 20.35 -11.02 -4.35
C ARG A 53 21.67 -10.26 -4.45
N SER A 54 22.09 -9.60 -3.37
CA SER A 54 23.34 -8.84 -3.31
C SER A 54 24.58 -9.73 -3.48
N ARG A 55 24.56 -10.95 -2.93
CA ARG A 55 25.67 -11.91 -3.07
C ARG A 55 25.78 -12.50 -4.48
N ARG A 56 24.67 -12.62 -5.20
CA ARG A 56 24.60 -13.26 -6.51
C ARG A 56 24.52 -12.27 -7.67
N GLU A 57 24.51 -10.96 -7.39
CA GLU A 57 24.24 -9.90 -8.37
C GLU A 57 22.99 -10.19 -9.22
N ALA A 58 21.97 -10.76 -8.57
CA ALA A 58 20.77 -11.24 -9.25
C ALA A 58 19.71 -10.12 -9.40
N ALA A 59 18.79 -10.31 -10.33
CA ALA A 59 17.59 -9.48 -10.43
C ALA A 59 16.62 -9.75 -9.26
N VAL A 60 15.76 -8.78 -8.96
CA VAL A 60 14.66 -8.94 -8.00
C VAL A 60 13.71 -10.03 -8.49
N THR A 61 13.36 -10.97 -7.61
CA THR A 61 12.47 -12.08 -7.95
C THR A 61 11.01 -11.73 -7.65
N LEU A 62 10.06 -12.38 -8.34
CA LEU A 62 8.63 -12.21 -8.04
C LEU A 62 8.30 -12.52 -6.57
N HIS A 63 8.95 -13.53 -5.99
CA HIS A 63 8.76 -13.91 -4.60
C HIS A 63 9.18 -12.82 -3.61
N GLU A 64 10.27 -12.11 -3.92
CA GLU A 64 10.72 -10.94 -3.16
C GLU A 64 9.70 -9.79 -3.28
N VAL A 65 9.15 -9.57 -4.48
CA VAL A 65 8.10 -8.57 -4.71
C VAL A 65 6.83 -8.89 -3.89
N GLU A 66 6.40 -10.15 -3.88
CA GLU A 66 5.25 -10.59 -3.06
C GLU A 66 5.51 -10.38 -1.58
N ALA A 67 6.69 -10.77 -1.08
CA ALA A 67 7.05 -10.59 0.33
C ALA A 67 7.02 -9.11 0.74
N ARG A 68 7.58 -8.23 -0.11
CA ARG A 68 7.54 -6.78 0.11
C ARG A 68 6.10 -6.25 0.09
N ALA A 69 5.24 -6.76 -0.80
CA ALA A 69 3.85 -6.32 -0.90
C ALA A 69 3.06 -6.64 0.38
N TYR A 70 3.18 -7.87 0.89
CA TYR A 70 2.56 -8.26 2.16
C TYR A 70 3.15 -7.50 3.35
N LEU A 71 4.47 -7.30 3.38
CA LEU A 71 5.13 -6.56 4.44
C LEU A 71 4.68 -5.11 4.49
N ALA A 72 4.66 -4.41 3.36
CA ALA A 72 4.23 -3.02 3.27
C ALA A 72 2.78 -2.84 3.76
N GLN A 73 1.89 -3.74 3.34
CA GLN A 73 0.50 -3.73 3.76
C GLN A 73 0.35 -4.02 5.26
N ALA A 74 1.06 -5.02 5.79
CA ALA A 74 1.00 -5.36 7.21
C ALA A 74 1.52 -4.22 8.11
N LEU A 75 2.60 -3.54 7.70
CA LEU A 75 3.12 -2.36 8.39
C LEU A 75 2.09 -1.22 8.41
N ARG A 76 1.42 -0.96 7.29
CA ARG A 76 0.37 0.07 7.18
C ARG A 76 -0.83 -0.23 8.07
N GLU A 77 -1.28 -1.48 8.13
CA GLU A 77 -2.37 -1.90 9.00
C GLU A 77 -1.99 -1.84 10.48
N GLN A 78 -0.75 -2.19 10.82
CA GLN A 78 -0.25 -2.03 12.19
C GLN A 78 -0.22 -0.55 12.60
N ALA A 79 0.24 0.34 11.71
CA ALA A 79 0.22 1.78 11.94
C ALA A 79 -1.21 2.30 12.14
N ALA A 80 -2.17 1.88 11.31
CA ALA A 80 -3.58 2.25 11.46
C ALA A 80 -4.18 1.76 12.78
N ALA A 81 -3.87 0.53 13.20
CA ALA A 81 -4.32 -0.02 14.47
C ALA A 81 -3.72 0.75 15.67
N GLN A 82 -2.46 1.16 15.58
CA GLN A 82 -1.83 1.99 16.61
C GLN A 82 -2.45 3.39 16.67
N LEU A 83 -2.66 4.04 15.53
CA LEU A 83 -3.33 5.34 15.47
C LEU A 83 -4.71 5.30 16.12
N ALA A 84 -5.51 4.25 15.84
CA ALA A 84 -6.81 4.07 16.47
C ALA A 84 -6.73 3.91 18.01
N GLN A 85 -5.65 3.32 18.52
CA GLN A 85 -5.41 3.21 19.97
C GLN A 85 -4.93 4.53 20.60
N ALA A 86 -4.26 5.39 19.82
CA ALA A 86 -3.65 6.64 20.30
C ALA A 86 -4.68 7.59 20.95
N ASP A 87 -5.89 7.61 20.40
CA ASP A 87 -6.99 8.47 20.84
C ASP A 87 -7.39 8.17 22.29
N ASP A 88 -7.29 6.90 22.71
CA ASP A 88 -7.69 6.42 24.03
C ASP A 88 -6.58 6.49 25.08
N VAL A 89 -5.33 6.79 24.69
CA VAL A 89 -4.19 6.81 25.62
C VAL A 89 -4.18 8.11 26.43
N PRO A 90 -4.32 8.11 27.77
CA PRO A 90 -4.40 9.36 28.55
C PRO A 90 -3.04 10.04 28.76
N LEU A 91 -1.94 9.28 28.68
CA LEU A 91 -0.60 9.75 29.01
C LEU A 91 0.13 10.31 27.79
N GLN A 92 0.53 11.59 27.87
CA GLN A 92 1.20 12.29 26.77
C GLN A 92 2.49 11.60 26.27
N HIS A 93 3.31 11.05 27.17
CA HIS A 93 4.54 10.36 26.77
C HIS A 93 4.27 9.05 25.99
N GLN A 94 3.18 8.34 26.33
CA GLN A 94 2.77 7.12 25.61
C GLN A 94 2.24 7.47 24.22
N ARG A 95 1.45 8.55 24.09
CA ARG A 95 1.03 9.07 22.77
C ARG A 95 2.23 9.46 21.91
N GLN A 96 3.22 10.15 22.48
CA GLN A 96 4.43 10.53 21.75
C GLN A 96 5.23 9.32 21.27
N GLN A 97 5.35 8.27 22.10
CA GLN A 97 6.01 7.03 21.68
C GLN A 97 5.25 6.35 20.56
N LEU A 98 3.93 6.20 20.71
CA LEU A 98 3.10 5.57 19.69
C LEU A 98 3.14 6.33 18.36
N ASN A 99 3.13 7.67 18.38
CA ASN A 99 3.27 8.46 17.15
C ASN A 99 4.63 8.25 16.46
N ARG A 100 5.72 8.05 17.22
CA ARG A 100 7.02 7.70 16.65
C ARG A 100 6.99 6.32 16.02
N ASP A 101 6.38 5.35 16.69
CA ASP A 101 6.26 3.97 16.19
C ASP A 101 5.43 3.92 14.90
N VAL A 102 4.30 4.64 14.86
CA VAL A 102 3.47 4.83 13.65
C VAL A 102 4.31 5.44 12.52
N THR A 103 5.07 6.50 12.82
CA THR A 103 5.92 7.17 11.84
C THR A 103 6.97 6.21 11.25
N ASP A 104 7.61 5.38 12.08
CA ASP A 104 8.58 4.37 11.62
C ASP A 104 7.93 3.32 10.70
N LEU A 105 6.77 2.79 11.12
CA LEU A 105 6.03 1.79 10.34
C LEU A 105 5.64 2.33 8.96
N LEU A 106 5.13 3.57 8.90
CA LEU A 106 4.72 4.20 7.64
C LEU A 106 5.91 4.48 6.73
N HIS A 107 7.04 4.95 7.26
CA HIS A 107 8.26 5.13 6.46
C HIS A 107 8.76 3.80 5.87
N ARG A 108 8.77 2.73 6.67
CA ARG A 108 9.17 1.39 6.20
C ARG A 108 8.22 0.87 5.11
N ALA A 109 6.91 1.07 5.27
CA ALA A 109 5.93 0.71 4.24
C ALA A 109 6.17 1.48 2.93
N ILE A 110 6.45 2.79 2.98
CA ILE A 110 6.80 3.60 1.80
C ILE A 110 8.01 3.03 1.06
N VAL A 111 9.08 2.68 1.80
CA VAL A 111 10.29 2.08 1.20
C VAL A 111 9.94 0.81 0.43
N HIS A 112 9.13 -0.08 1.01
CA HIS A 112 8.75 -1.32 0.35
C HIS A 112 7.85 -1.10 -0.89
N TYR A 113 6.89 -0.18 -0.82
CA TYR A 113 6.06 0.13 -1.99
C TYR A 113 6.89 0.68 -3.16
N ARG A 114 7.81 1.62 -2.89
CA ARG A 114 8.71 2.18 -3.93
C ARG A 114 9.59 1.11 -4.56
N GLN A 115 10.11 0.18 -3.75
CA GLN A 115 10.92 -0.94 -4.26
C GLN A 115 10.11 -1.89 -5.16
N ILE A 116 8.82 -2.10 -4.87
CA ILE A 116 7.91 -2.87 -5.73
C ILE A 116 7.66 -2.14 -7.05
N GLU A 117 7.34 -0.85 -6.98
CA GLU A 117 7.14 0.01 -8.15
C GLU A 117 8.38 -0.02 -9.05
N ASP A 118 9.56 0.24 -8.50
CA ASP A 118 10.84 0.23 -9.22
C ASP A 118 11.16 -1.14 -9.85
N ALA A 119 10.91 -2.23 -9.11
CA ALA A 119 11.19 -3.58 -9.61
C ALA A 119 10.28 -3.96 -10.78
N LEU A 120 8.96 -3.72 -10.66
CA LEU A 120 7.98 -4.10 -11.66
C LEU A 120 7.96 -3.15 -12.86
N ASN A 121 8.24 -1.85 -12.68
CA ASN A 121 8.39 -0.92 -13.79
C ASN A 121 9.63 -1.25 -14.65
N ARG A 122 10.79 -1.52 -14.03
CA ARG A 122 11.98 -1.99 -14.78
C ARG A 122 11.73 -3.30 -15.51
N ARG A 123 10.94 -4.20 -14.91
CA ARG A 123 10.55 -5.44 -15.58
C ARG A 123 9.65 -5.15 -16.79
N LEU A 124 8.67 -4.27 -16.66
CA LEU A 124 7.81 -3.82 -17.76
C LEU A 124 8.56 -3.20 -18.93
N GLU A 125 9.69 -2.53 -18.69
CA GLU A 125 10.54 -1.97 -19.75
C GLU A 125 11.21 -3.06 -20.61
N THR A 126 11.37 -4.27 -20.08
CA THR A 126 12.12 -5.36 -20.72
C THR A 126 11.25 -6.55 -21.12
N THR A 127 10.12 -6.76 -20.46
CA THR A 127 9.23 -7.89 -20.70
C THR A 127 7.81 -7.59 -20.22
N GLU A 128 6.83 -8.33 -20.75
CA GLU A 128 5.47 -8.29 -20.21
C GLU A 128 5.45 -8.90 -18.80
N ILE A 129 4.75 -8.23 -17.87
CA ILE A 129 4.48 -8.76 -16.54
C ILE A 129 3.12 -9.46 -16.52
N THR A 130 2.99 -10.48 -15.68
CA THR A 130 1.76 -11.28 -15.56
C THR A 130 0.61 -10.45 -14.98
N PRO A 131 -0.66 -10.84 -15.18
CA PRO A 131 -1.81 -10.14 -14.57
C PRO A 131 -1.73 -10.02 -13.04
N TYR A 132 -1.13 -11.02 -12.39
CA TYR A 132 -0.90 -11.00 -10.95
C TYR A 132 0.14 -9.95 -10.54
N GLU A 133 1.22 -9.80 -11.30
CA GLU A 133 2.20 -8.74 -11.10
C GLU A 133 1.61 -7.35 -11.37
N GLN A 134 0.75 -7.22 -12.38
CA GLN A 134 0.02 -5.97 -12.63
C GLN A 134 -0.85 -5.57 -11.43
N ALA A 135 -1.52 -6.54 -10.80
CA ALA A 135 -2.30 -6.32 -9.60
C ALA A 135 -1.43 -5.91 -8.40
N ILE A 136 -0.25 -6.53 -8.22
CA ILE A 136 0.70 -6.13 -7.18
C ILE A 136 1.18 -4.69 -7.43
N LEU A 137 1.58 -4.35 -8.66
CA LEU A 137 2.03 -3.01 -9.02
C LEU A 137 0.94 -1.96 -8.76
N ARG A 138 -0.29 -2.25 -9.17
CA ARG A 138 -1.45 -1.38 -8.91
C ARG A 138 -1.64 -1.15 -7.41
N ASN A 139 -1.68 -2.22 -6.64
CA ASN A 139 -1.86 -2.14 -5.19
C ASN A 139 -0.70 -1.41 -4.52
N ALA A 140 0.53 -1.52 -5.06
CA ALA A 140 1.68 -0.79 -4.56
C ALA A 140 1.52 0.73 -4.74
N TYR A 141 1.12 1.19 -5.93
CA TYR A 141 0.85 2.61 -6.17
C TYR A 141 -0.23 3.18 -5.23
N PHE A 142 -1.38 2.51 -5.12
CA PHE A 142 -2.45 2.99 -4.23
C PHE A 142 -2.06 2.89 -2.76
N GLY A 143 -1.32 1.86 -2.37
CA GLY A 143 -0.78 1.68 -1.02
C GLY A 143 0.24 2.74 -0.65
N HIS A 144 1.14 3.10 -1.57
CA HIS A 144 2.12 4.17 -1.41
C HIS A 144 1.45 5.52 -1.17
N GLY A 145 0.50 5.90 -2.04
CA GLY A 145 -0.27 7.13 -1.89
C GLY A 145 -1.04 7.18 -0.57
N ALA A 146 -1.63 6.06 -0.14
CA ALA A 146 -2.37 5.96 1.11
C ALA A 146 -1.44 6.11 2.33
N THR A 147 -0.23 5.57 2.23
CA THR A 147 0.75 5.60 3.32
C THR A 147 1.33 7.01 3.49
N LEU A 148 1.59 7.72 2.39
CA LEU A 148 1.98 9.14 2.42
C LEU A 148 0.89 10.01 3.04
N TYR A 149 -0.37 9.78 2.67
CA TYR A 149 -1.50 10.50 3.26
C TYR A 149 -1.60 10.26 4.78
N ALA A 150 -1.52 8.99 5.21
CA ALA A 150 -1.56 8.64 6.63
C ALA A 150 -0.37 9.26 7.40
N LEU A 151 0.82 9.31 6.78
CA LEU A 151 1.98 9.96 7.37
C LEU A 151 1.76 11.47 7.51
N ALA A 152 1.13 12.10 6.52
CA ALA A 152 0.75 13.52 6.57
C ALA A 152 -0.24 13.80 7.71
N ASP A 153 -1.23 12.95 7.91
CA ASP A 153 -2.20 13.07 9.02
C ASP A 153 -1.53 12.88 10.40
N SER A 154 -0.48 12.07 10.48
CA SER A 154 0.22 11.77 11.73
C SER A 154 1.20 12.86 12.20
N THR A 155 1.61 13.78 11.31
CA THR A 155 2.60 14.82 11.64
C THR A 155 1.96 16.13 12.11
N ALA A 156 2.57 16.76 13.11
CA ALA A 156 2.21 18.10 13.58
C ALA A 156 2.92 19.23 12.82
N ASP A 157 3.95 18.88 12.04
CA ASP A 157 4.69 19.84 11.21
C ASP A 157 3.87 20.16 9.95
N LEU A 158 3.42 21.42 9.84
CA LEU A 158 2.57 21.89 8.76
C LEU A 158 3.25 21.88 7.40
N GLU A 159 4.54 22.23 7.34
CA GLU A 159 5.31 22.26 6.10
C GLU A 159 5.54 20.84 5.61
N ARG A 160 5.95 19.95 6.52
CA ARG A 160 6.11 18.53 6.19
C ARG A 160 4.79 17.88 5.78
N ARG A 161 3.67 18.27 6.41
CA ARG A 161 2.34 17.78 6.05
C ARG A 161 1.96 18.20 4.63
N GLU A 162 2.20 19.45 4.25
CA GLU A 162 1.91 19.94 2.90
C GLU A 162 2.74 19.20 1.84
N GLU A 163 4.03 18.96 2.11
CA GLU A 163 4.91 18.16 1.25
C GLU A 163 4.36 16.74 1.07
N LEU A 164 4.04 16.05 2.16
CA LEU A 164 3.53 14.67 2.13
C LEU A 164 2.16 14.55 1.43
N LEU A 165 1.27 15.52 1.61
CA LEU A 165 0.00 15.57 0.88
C LEU A 165 0.23 15.79 -0.61
N THR A 166 1.20 16.62 -0.98
CA THR A 166 1.58 16.84 -2.37
C THR A 166 2.16 15.58 -2.99
N ASP A 167 3.05 14.89 -2.28
CA ASP A 167 3.60 13.59 -2.72
C ASP A 167 2.49 12.54 -2.87
N SER A 168 1.55 12.48 -1.92
CA SER A 168 0.38 11.59 -2.00
C SER A 168 -0.45 11.88 -3.25
N ILE A 169 -0.73 13.15 -3.55
CA ILE A 169 -1.43 13.57 -4.78
C ILE A 169 -0.68 13.12 -6.02
N ASN A 170 0.65 13.28 -6.06
CA ASN A 170 1.47 12.89 -7.21
C ASN A 170 1.39 11.38 -7.46
N VAL A 171 1.57 10.57 -6.41
CA VAL A 171 1.50 9.11 -6.50
C VAL A 171 0.10 8.65 -6.95
N TYR A 172 -0.96 9.20 -6.38
CA TYR A 172 -2.31 8.87 -6.82
C TYR A 172 -2.61 9.37 -8.23
N SER A 173 -2.06 10.51 -8.66
CA SER A 173 -2.25 11.01 -10.02
C SER A 173 -1.59 10.08 -11.04
N GLU A 174 -0.41 9.56 -10.75
CA GLU A 174 0.24 8.52 -11.55
C GLU A 174 -0.61 7.24 -11.59
N ALA A 175 -1.07 6.76 -10.43
CA ALA A 175 -1.91 5.58 -10.32
C ALA A 175 -3.22 5.72 -11.12
N THR A 176 -3.93 6.83 -10.96
CA THR A 176 -5.22 7.07 -11.64
C THR A 176 -5.06 7.29 -13.14
N SER A 177 -3.95 7.86 -13.59
CA SER A 177 -3.62 7.93 -15.02
C SER A 177 -3.39 6.53 -15.60
N ARG A 178 -2.61 5.70 -14.90
CA ARG A 178 -2.25 4.36 -15.33
C ARG A 178 -3.44 3.39 -15.34
N TYR A 179 -4.29 3.47 -14.33
CA TYR A 179 -5.41 2.56 -14.11
C TYR A 179 -6.77 3.24 -14.37
N LEU A 180 -6.81 4.23 -15.27
CA LEU A 180 -7.98 5.09 -15.50
C LEU A 180 -9.28 4.34 -15.81
N HIS A 181 -9.18 3.17 -16.43
CA HIS A 181 -10.31 2.34 -16.82
C HIS A 181 -10.67 1.27 -15.78
N GLU A 182 -9.97 1.22 -14.64
CA GLU A 182 -10.25 0.31 -13.54
C GLU A 182 -10.98 1.02 -12.39
N PRO A 183 -11.95 0.36 -11.73
CA PRO A 183 -12.67 0.90 -10.58
C PRO A 183 -11.77 1.40 -9.44
N SER A 184 -10.59 0.80 -9.25
CA SER A 184 -9.62 1.25 -8.24
C SER A 184 -9.17 2.70 -8.43
N SER A 185 -9.18 3.22 -9.66
CA SER A 185 -8.83 4.63 -9.92
C SER A 185 -9.81 5.61 -9.28
N LEU A 186 -11.07 5.22 -9.04
CA LEU A 186 -12.06 6.07 -8.39
C LEU A 186 -11.66 6.39 -6.95
N GLU A 187 -11.14 5.40 -6.22
CA GLU A 187 -10.58 5.64 -4.89
C GLU A 187 -9.40 6.60 -4.94
N GLY A 188 -8.51 6.46 -5.93
CA GLY A 188 -7.40 7.40 -6.13
C GLY A 188 -7.87 8.84 -6.30
N PHE A 189 -8.89 9.08 -7.14
CA PHE A 189 -9.43 10.44 -7.31
C PHE A 189 -10.06 11.01 -6.04
N VAL A 190 -10.74 10.17 -5.25
CA VAL A 190 -11.31 10.57 -3.96
C VAL A 190 -10.20 10.94 -2.98
N ARG A 191 -9.11 10.17 -2.94
CA ARG A 191 -7.95 10.46 -2.09
C ARG A 191 -7.24 11.74 -2.51
N ILE A 192 -7.07 11.97 -3.82
CA ILE A 192 -6.59 13.26 -4.36
C ILE A 192 -7.48 14.41 -3.90
N ALA A 193 -8.80 14.28 -4.01
CA ALA A 193 -9.73 15.31 -3.58
C ALA A 193 -9.65 15.58 -2.08
N ALA A 194 -9.52 14.53 -1.25
CA ALA A 194 -9.34 14.66 0.19
C ALA A 194 -8.03 15.37 0.54
N ALA A 195 -6.94 15.08 -0.16
CA ALA A 195 -5.66 15.76 0.03
C ALA A 195 -5.74 17.24 -0.35
N TYR A 196 -6.36 17.57 -1.50
CA TYR A 196 -6.60 18.96 -1.87
C TYR A 196 -7.45 19.72 -0.86
N ARG A 197 -8.47 19.09 -0.27
CA ARG A 197 -9.28 19.70 0.80
C ARG A 197 -8.42 20.04 2.01
N GLN A 198 -7.54 19.13 2.45
CA GLN A 198 -6.62 19.41 3.56
C GLN A 198 -5.65 20.56 3.26
N LEU A 199 -5.27 20.73 1.99
CA LEU A 199 -4.45 21.86 1.51
C LEU A 199 -5.25 23.16 1.31
N GLY A 200 -6.56 23.19 1.59
CA GLY A 200 -7.42 24.35 1.33
C GLY A 200 -7.73 24.61 -0.17
N LYS A 201 -7.40 23.66 -1.04
CA LYS A 201 -7.52 23.73 -2.51
C LYS A 201 -8.87 23.17 -2.99
N SER A 202 -9.97 23.79 -2.55
CA SER A 202 -11.34 23.28 -2.79
C SER A 202 -11.77 23.31 -4.27
N GLY A 203 -11.12 24.12 -5.12
CA GLY A 203 -11.37 24.11 -6.57
C GLY A 203 -10.84 22.83 -7.21
N GLU A 204 -9.61 22.47 -6.87
CA GLU A 204 -8.88 21.31 -7.33
C GLU A 204 -9.53 20.02 -6.81
N ALA A 205 -9.98 20.01 -5.55
CA ALA A 205 -10.74 18.90 -4.99
C ALA A 205 -12.02 18.59 -5.80
N ARG A 206 -12.79 19.62 -6.15
CA ARG A 206 -13.98 19.46 -7.00
C ARG A 206 -13.62 18.99 -8.41
N SER A 207 -12.53 19.50 -8.98
CA SER A 207 -12.04 19.07 -10.30
C SER A 207 -11.64 17.59 -10.32
N ALA A 208 -10.99 17.10 -9.26
CA ALA A 208 -10.63 15.68 -9.11
C ALA A 208 -11.89 14.79 -9.07
N LEU A 209 -12.91 15.16 -8.29
CA LEU A 209 -14.17 14.41 -8.21
C LEU A 209 -14.97 14.44 -9.54
N GLN A 210 -14.96 15.56 -10.26
CA GLN A 210 -15.55 15.62 -11.59
C GLN A 210 -14.81 14.71 -12.59
N THR A 211 -13.49 14.61 -12.46
CA THR A 211 -12.68 13.69 -13.26
C THR A 211 -13.01 12.24 -12.93
N ALA A 212 -13.20 11.91 -11.64
CA ALA A 212 -13.67 10.60 -11.20
C ALA A 212 -15.03 10.24 -11.84
N ARG A 213 -16.00 11.16 -11.84
CA ARG A 213 -17.32 10.94 -12.46
C ARG A 213 -17.21 10.70 -13.97
N ARG A 214 -16.35 11.45 -14.66
CA ARG A 214 -16.09 11.23 -16.09
C ARG A 214 -15.41 9.88 -16.35
N ALA A 215 -14.50 9.46 -15.49
CA ALA A 215 -13.86 8.14 -15.58
C ALA A 215 -14.89 7.03 -15.37
N LEU A 216 -15.72 7.13 -14.32
CA LEU A 216 -16.80 6.20 -14.01
C LEU A 216 -17.74 6.01 -15.20
N GLY A 217 -18.19 7.10 -15.84
CA GLY A 217 -19.07 7.03 -17.01
C GLY A 217 -18.46 6.36 -18.25
N ARG A 218 -17.13 6.14 -18.27
CA ARG A 218 -16.42 5.42 -19.35
C ARG A 218 -16.14 3.96 -19.01
N MET A 219 -16.32 3.54 -17.76
CA MET A 219 -16.15 2.15 -17.34
C MET A 219 -17.41 1.38 -17.73
N SER A 220 -17.28 0.40 -18.62
CA SER A 220 -18.41 -0.42 -19.09
C SER A 220 -18.53 -1.76 -18.36
N ASP A 221 -17.42 -2.30 -17.85
CA ASP A 221 -17.38 -3.62 -17.22
C ASP A 221 -17.85 -3.57 -15.76
N GLU A 222 -19.06 -4.06 -15.50
CA GLU A 222 -19.59 -4.18 -14.13
C GLU A 222 -18.86 -5.27 -13.32
N GLN A 223 -18.32 -6.30 -13.97
CA GLN A 223 -17.60 -7.37 -13.27
C GLN A 223 -16.27 -6.87 -12.70
N ALA A 224 -15.66 -5.86 -13.33
CA ALA A 224 -14.46 -5.21 -12.81
C ALA A 224 -14.69 -4.58 -11.43
N PHE A 225 -15.89 -4.05 -11.15
CA PHE A 225 -16.22 -3.43 -9.86
C PHE A 225 -16.19 -4.46 -8.73
N ALA A 226 -16.75 -5.65 -8.95
CA ALA A 226 -16.75 -6.72 -7.96
C ALA A 226 -15.34 -7.27 -7.65
N GLN A 227 -14.40 -7.14 -8.58
CA GLN A 227 -13.04 -7.68 -8.42
C GLN A 227 -12.04 -6.70 -7.82
N THR A 228 -12.24 -5.40 -8.03
CA THR A 228 -11.23 -4.37 -7.75
C THR A 228 -11.74 -3.22 -6.88
N SER A 229 -13.02 -3.24 -6.50
CA SER A 229 -13.62 -2.23 -5.63
C SER A 229 -14.53 -2.88 -4.59
N ASN A 230 -14.68 -2.19 -3.45
CA ASN A 230 -15.65 -2.55 -2.42
C ASN A 230 -17.05 -2.00 -2.69
N LEU A 231 -17.19 -1.13 -3.71
CA LEU A 231 -18.45 -0.49 -4.08
C LEU A 231 -18.85 -0.89 -5.50
N SER A 232 -20.15 -1.10 -5.70
CA SER A 232 -20.77 -1.20 -7.03
C SER A 232 -20.71 0.13 -7.78
N ARG A 233 -20.97 0.13 -9.08
CA ARG A 233 -21.05 1.36 -9.88
C ARG A 233 -22.04 2.36 -9.29
N THR A 234 -23.25 1.93 -8.94
CA THR A 234 -24.29 2.81 -8.37
C THR A 234 -23.85 3.43 -7.05
N GLN A 235 -23.21 2.63 -6.18
CA GLN A 235 -22.66 3.15 -4.92
C GLN A 235 -21.54 4.18 -5.16
N TRP A 236 -20.73 4.01 -6.20
CA TRP A 236 -19.74 5.01 -6.61
C TRP A 236 -20.38 6.31 -7.12
N GLU A 237 -21.45 6.22 -7.91
CA GLU A 237 -22.18 7.40 -8.38
C GLU A 237 -22.72 8.23 -7.20
N GLU A 238 -23.38 7.56 -6.26
CA GLU A 238 -23.89 8.17 -5.02
C GLU A 238 -22.76 8.78 -4.18
N TYR A 239 -21.68 8.04 -3.98
CA TYR A 239 -20.56 8.48 -3.17
C TYR A 239 -19.84 9.70 -3.78
N LEU A 240 -19.64 9.72 -5.10
CA LEU A 240 -19.00 10.85 -5.79
C LEU A 240 -19.90 12.09 -5.82
N GLU A 241 -21.21 11.92 -5.94
CA GLU A 241 -22.17 13.03 -5.85
C GLU A 241 -22.16 13.64 -4.45
N TRP A 242 -22.27 12.80 -3.40
CA TRP A 242 -22.17 13.26 -2.02
C TRP A 242 -20.83 13.95 -1.72
N SER A 243 -19.72 13.35 -2.16
CA SER A 243 -18.38 13.88 -1.94
C SER A 243 -18.14 15.22 -2.63
N ALA A 244 -18.88 15.54 -3.71
CA ALA A 244 -18.75 16.81 -4.42
C ALA A 244 -19.48 17.97 -3.72
N GLN A 245 -20.38 17.67 -2.79
CA GLN A 245 -21.19 18.65 -2.06
C GLN A 245 -20.56 19.08 -0.72
N LEU A 246 -19.65 18.26 -0.18
CA LEU A 246 -18.77 18.63 0.94
C LEU A 246 -17.84 19.79 0.54
#